data_AF-A0A4R6UUG2-F1
#
_entry.id   AF-A0A4R6UUG2-F1
#
_cell.length_a   1.000
_cell.length_b   1.000
_cell.length_c   1.000
_cell.angle_alpha   90.00
_cell.angle_beta   90.00
_cell.angle_gamma   90.00
#
_symmetry.space_group_name_H-M   'P 1'
#
loop_
_entity.id
_entity.type
_entity.pdbx_description
1 polymer ?
#
loop_
_entity_poly.entity_id
_entity_poly.type
_entity_poly.pdbx_seq_one_letter_code
_entity_poly.pdbx_strand_id
1 'polypeptide(L)'
;MVPDQKRRVLHYTMRKLHVKRAERLPAAFKVEMSWQEIVAQLLTRDISDTGIFLAAERGSYPPVGTVVKVRLQGNLGCGEEPPTLSMRIVREADDGIGLMFVDERDE
;
A
#
# COMPACT_ATOMS: atom_id res chain seq x y z
N MET A 1 -16.56 -12.75 -3.44
CA MET A 1 -15.90 -13.00 -2.14
C MET A 1 -14.49 -12.48 -2.24
N VAL A 2 -14.11 -11.47 -1.45
CA VAL A 2 -12.68 -11.14 -1.29
C VAL A 2 -12.06 -12.32 -0.55
N PRO A 3 -10.91 -12.87 -0.97
CA PRO A 3 -10.26 -13.89 -0.15
C PRO A 3 -9.99 -13.28 1.22
N ASP A 4 -10.66 -13.86 2.22
CA ASP A 4 -10.76 -13.43 3.63
C ASP A 4 -9.40 -13.08 4.25
N GLN A 5 -8.33 -13.63 3.68
CA GLN A 5 -6.95 -13.44 4.10
C GLN A 5 -6.41 -12.03 3.87
N LYS A 6 -6.67 -11.38 2.73
CA LYS A 6 -6.14 -10.01 2.45
C LYS A 6 -6.80 -8.96 3.36
N ARG A 7 -8.10 -9.08 3.60
CA ARG A 7 -8.84 -8.21 4.53
C ARG A 7 -8.43 -8.43 5.98
N ARG A 8 -8.16 -9.68 6.39
CA ARG A 8 -7.71 -9.99 7.76
C ARG A 8 -6.34 -9.42 8.08
N VAL A 9 -5.36 -9.52 7.18
CA VAL A 9 -4.02 -9.00 7.47
C VAL A 9 -3.98 -7.47 7.43
N LEU A 10 -4.76 -6.84 6.54
CA LEU A 10 -4.90 -5.39 6.53
C LEU A 10 -5.63 -4.89 7.78
N HIS A 11 -6.75 -5.53 8.16
CA HIS A 11 -7.46 -5.21 9.40
C HIS A 11 -6.58 -5.46 10.64
N TYR A 12 -5.77 -6.53 10.65
CA TYR A 12 -4.79 -6.79 11.70
C TYR A 12 -3.69 -5.71 11.75
N THR A 13 -3.14 -5.33 10.60
CA THR A 13 -2.11 -4.30 10.49
C THR A 13 -2.64 -2.94 10.92
N MET A 14 -3.83 -2.56 10.47
CA MET A 14 -4.52 -1.32 10.86
C MET A 14 -4.92 -1.30 12.34
N ARG A 15 -5.36 -2.44 12.89
CA ARG A 15 -5.69 -2.59 14.32
C ARG A 15 -4.44 -2.54 15.20
N LYS A 16 -3.32 -3.10 14.73
CA LYS A 16 -2.01 -3.02 15.40
C LYS A 16 -1.41 -1.61 15.34
N LEU A 17 -1.68 -0.88 14.25
CA LEU A 17 -1.27 0.51 14.04
C LEU A 17 -2.27 1.55 14.59
N HIS A 18 -3.37 1.13 15.22
CA HIS A 18 -4.42 2.01 15.76
C HIS A 18 -5.03 3.00 14.73
N VAL A 19 -5.10 2.64 13.45
CA VAL A 19 -5.74 3.47 12.40
C VAL A 19 -7.23 3.59 12.70
N LYS A 20 -7.66 4.74 13.23
CA LYS A 20 -9.08 5.07 13.42
C LYS A 20 -9.72 5.27 12.05
N ARG A 21 -10.93 4.73 11.86
CA ARG A 21 -11.73 4.94 10.65
C ARG A 21 -11.85 6.45 10.38
N ALA A 22 -11.55 6.87 9.15
CA ALA A 22 -11.56 8.24 8.63
C ALA A 22 -10.31 9.11 8.88
N GLU A 23 -9.27 8.64 9.58
CA GLU A 23 -8.05 9.43 9.81
C GLU A 23 -6.84 8.81 9.09
N ARG A 24 -6.14 9.62 8.27
CA ARG A 24 -4.83 9.26 7.71
C ARG A 24 -3.82 9.28 8.86
N LEU A 25 -3.28 8.12 9.20
CA LEU A 25 -2.22 8.06 10.20
C LEU A 25 -0.87 8.30 9.54
N PRO A 26 -0.03 9.19 10.11
CA PRO A 26 1.36 9.29 9.69
C PRO A 26 2.04 7.94 9.97
N ALA A 27 2.58 7.34 8.92
CA ALA A 27 3.13 6.00 8.95
C ALA A 27 4.38 5.98 8.07
N ALA A 28 5.54 5.73 8.68
CA ALA A 28 6.84 5.73 8.01
C ALA A 28 7.42 4.32 7.91
N PHE A 29 6.64 3.40 7.33
CA PHE A 29 7.08 2.03 7.06
C PHE A 29 7.66 1.92 5.65
N LYS A 30 8.72 1.12 5.52
CA LYS A 30 9.25 0.75 4.20
C LYS A 30 8.29 -0.21 3.53
N VAL A 31 8.07 -0.02 2.25
CA VAL A 31 7.29 -0.91 1.40
C VAL A 31 8.06 -1.19 0.12
N GLU A 32 7.80 -2.34 -0.45
CA GLU A 32 8.29 -2.74 -1.75
C GLU A 32 7.13 -2.63 -2.74
N MET A 33 7.25 -1.71 -3.69
CA MET A 33 6.35 -1.57 -4.83
C MET A 33 6.93 -2.32 -6.01
N SER A 34 6.15 -3.22 -6.60
CA SER A 34 6.49 -3.95 -7.82
C SER A 34 5.47 -3.66 -8.91
N TRP A 35 5.96 -3.38 -10.12
CA TRP A 35 5.15 -3.20 -11.31
C TRP A 35 5.91 -3.72 -12.52
N GLN A 36 5.26 -4.53 -13.34
CA GLN A 36 5.91 -5.24 -14.44
C GLN A 36 7.15 -6.02 -13.92
N GLU A 37 8.36 -5.65 -14.35
CA GLU A 37 9.64 -6.22 -13.91
C GLU A 37 10.44 -5.28 -13.00
N ILE A 38 9.86 -4.14 -12.62
CA ILE A 38 10.52 -3.12 -11.80
C ILE A 38 10.09 -3.28 -10.34
N VAL A 39 11.06 -3.23 -9.44
CA VAL A 39 10.85 -3.25 -8.00
C VAL A 39 11.48 -1.99 -7.41
N ALA A 40 10.70 -1.20 -6.69
CA ALA A 40 11.14 -0.02 -5.97
C ALA A 40 10.85 -0.13 -4.48
N GLN A 41 11.80 0.27 -3.66
CA GLN A 41 11.61 0.38 -2.21
C GLN A 41 11.24 1.83 -1.88
N LEU A 42 10.05 2.02 -1.33
CA LEU A 42 9.49 3.33 -1.03
C LEU A 42 9.14 3.43 0.45
N LEU A 43 9.05 4.66 0.95
CA LEU A 43 8.56 4.92 2.29
C LEU A 43 7.10 5.34 2.22
N THR A 44 6.28 4.71 3.06
CA THR A 44 4.94 5.24 3.34
C THR A 44 5.07 6.59 4.04
N ARG A 45 4.15 7.49 3.73
CA ARG A 45 3.99 8.77 4.43
C ARG A 45 2.77 8.74 5.33
N ASP A 46 1.66 8.31 4.76
CA ASP A 46 0.40 8.14 5.46
C ASP A 46 -0.38 6.93 4.92
N ILE A 47 -1.17 6.33 5.79
CA ILE A 47 -2.03 5.18 5.49
C ILE A 47 -3.44 5.51 5.94
N SER A 48 -4.43 5.18 5.10
CA SER A 48 -5.86 5.20 5.42
C SER A 48 -6.49 3.84 5.15
N ASP A 49 -7.78 3.71 5.49
CA ASP A 49 -8.62 2.56 5.18
C ASP A 49 -8.82 2.35 3.67
N THR A 50 -8.72 3.41 2.88
CA THR A 50 -8.97 3.42 1.44
C THR A 50 -7.71 3.45 0.58
N GLY A 51 -6.55 3.81 1.15
CA GLY A 51 -5.34 3.98 0.38
C GLY A 51 -4.09 4.24 1.19
N ILE A 52 -2.99 4.43 0.47
CA ILE A 52 -1.65 4.66 1.02
C ILE A 52 -1.00 5.78 0.23
N PHE A 53 -0.26 6.65 0.89
CA PHE A 53 0.61 7.62 0.23
C PHE A 53 2.06 7.18 0.37
N LEU A 54 2.77 7.05 -0.76
CA LEU A 54 4.18 6.70 -0.80
C LEU A 54 5.02 7.91 -1.19
N ALA A 55 6.07 8.18 -0.42
CA ALA A 55 7.10 9.12 -0.83
C ALA A 55 7.95 8.49 -1.94
N ALA A 56 7.97 9.13 -3.09
CA ALA A 56 8.67 8.68 -4.29
C ALA A 56 9.15 9.92 -5.07
N GLU A 57 10.25 9.79 -5.81
CA GLU A 57 10.73 10.86 -6.68
C GLU A 57 9.95 10.87 -8.00
N ARG A 58 9.69 12.06 -8.56
CA ARG A 58 9.02 12.17 -9.86
C ARG A 58 9.77 11.36 -10.91
N GLY A 59 9.02 10.50 -11.62
CA GLY A 59 9.56 9.61 -12.65
C GLY A 59 10.05 8.24 -12.14
N SER A 60 10.07 7.99 -10.82
CA SER A 60 10.42 6.69 -10.24
C SER A 60 9.23 5.73 -10.09
N TYR A 61 8.08 6.07 -10.68
CA TYR A 61 6.82 5.35 -10.53
C TYR A 61 6.03 5.34 -11.85
N PRO A 62 5.14 4.34 -12.07
CA PRO A 62 4.33 4.28 -13.29
C PRO A 62 3.24 5.37 -13.31
N PRO A 63 2.68 5.69 -14.48
CA PRO A 63 1.68 6.76 -14.60
C PRO A 63 0.43 6.52 -13.73
N VAL A 64 -0.28 7.62 -13.43
CA VAL A 64 -1.58 7.56 -12.75
C VAL A 64 -2.52 6.63 -13.53
N GLY A 65 -3.21 5.76 -12.80
CA GLY A 65 -4.08 4.73 -13.35
C GLY A 65 -3.44 3.35 -13.44
N THR A 66 -2.12 3.22 -13.28
CA THR A 66 -1.45 1.91 -13.26
C THR A 66 -1.70 1.16 -11.95
N VAL A 67 -1.92 -0.15 -12.06
CA VAL A 67 -2.00 -1.07 -10.92
C VAL A 67 -0.62 -1.59 -10.59
N VAL A 68 -0.21 -1.44 -9.34
CA VAL A 68 1.06 -1.89 -8.78
C VAL A 68 0.80 -2.84 -7.62
N LYS A 69 1.78 -3.67 -7.30
CA LYS A 69 1.76 -4.56 -6.14
C LYS A 69 2.64 -3.97 -5.04
N VAL A 70 2.08 -3.76 -3.86
CA VAL A 70 2.78 -3.19 -2.70
C VAL A 70 2.89 -4.25 -1.61
N ARG A 71 4.10 -4.51 -1.14
CA ARG A 71 4.40 -5.41 -0.03
C ARG A 71 5.01 -4.61 1.11
N LEU A 72 4.50 -4.74 2.31
CA LEU A 72 5.12 -4.08 3.47
C LEU A 72 6.45 -4.75 3.80
N GLN A 73 7.53 -3.97 3.98
CA GLN A 73 8.79 -4.50 4.48
C GLN A 73 8.80 -4.41 6.01
N GLY A 74 8.78 -5.57 6.66
CA GLY A 74 8.89 -5.69 8.10
C GLY A 74 8.25 -6.98 8.60
N ASN A 75 8.88 -7.60 9.61
CA ASN A 75 8.22 -8.69 10.32
C ASN A 75 7.06 -8.08 11.12
N LEU A 76 5.82 -8.36 10.72
CA LEU A 76 4.61 -7.96 11.46
C LEU A 76 4.48 -8.66 12.83
N GLY A 77 5.55 -9.27 13.33
CA GLY A 77 5.64 -9.91 14.64
C GLY A 77 5.02 -11.30 14.72
N CYS A 78 4.48 -11.84 13.61
CA CYS A 78 3.83 -13.16 13.57
C CYS A 78 4.61 -14.23 12.79
N GLY A 79 5.82 -13.95 12.29
CA GLY A 79 6.59 -14.90 11.47
C GLY A 79 5.97 -15.21 10.10
N GLU A 80 4.79 -14.66 9.80
CA GLU A 80 4.15 -14.72 8.49
C GLU A 80 4.74 -13.67 7.53
N GLU A 81 4.90 -14.06 6.27
CA GLU A 81 5.29 -13.13 5.21
C GLU A 81 4.26 -12.00 5.10
N PRO A 82 4.71 -10.74 4.99
CA PRO A 82 3.80 -9.61 4.84
C PRO A 82 2.98 -9.74 3.54
N PRO A 83 1.69 -9.39 3.58
CA PRO A 83 0.79 -9.60 2.45
C PRO A 83 1.19 -8.66 1.30
N THR A 84 1.06 -9.17 0.08
CA THR A 84 1.14 -8.34 -1.13
C THR A 84 -0.25 -7.76 -1.44
N LEU A 85 -0.35 -6.43 -1.47
CA LEU A 85 -1.55 -5.65 -1.71
C LEU A 85 -1.54 -5.11 -3.15
N SER A 86 -2.61 -5.33 -3.90
CA SER A 86 -2.78 -4.71 -5.22
C SER A 86 -3.36 -3.31 -5.05
N MET A 87 -2.69 -2.29 -5.58
CA MET A 87 -3.10 -0.90 -5.44
C MET A 87 -2.98 -0.15 -6.77
N ARG A 88 -3.88 0.80 -7.02
CA ARG A 88 -3.86 1.65 -8.21
C ARG A 88 -3.37 3.04 -7.86
N ILE A 89 -2.48 3.59 -8.67
CA ILE A 89 -2.06 4.98 -8.53
C ILE A 89 -3.24 5.86 -8.95
N VAL A 90 -3.75 6.68 -8.04
CA VAL A 90 -4.91 7.55 -8.28
C VAL A 90 -4.53 9.02 -8.37
N ARG A 91 -3.34 9.39 -7.87
CA ARG A 91 -2.80 10.74 -7.98
C ARG A 91 -1.27 10.75 -7.85
N GLU A 92 -0.65 11.71 -8.50
CA GLU A 92 0.73 12.12 -8.25
C GLU A 92 0.76 13.45 -7.48
N ALA A 93 1.80 13.65 -6.69
CA ALA A 93 2.12 14.90 -6.01
C ALA A 93 3.62 15.15 -6.13
N ASP A 94 4.08 16.35 -5.79
CA ASP A 94 5.51 16.71 -5.89
C ASP A 94 6.40 15.86 -4.99
N ASP A 95 5.82 15.32 -3.94
CA ASP A 95 6.50 14.67 -2.84
C ASP A 95 6.16 13.16 -2.73
N GLY A 96 5.43 12.62 -3.71
CA GLY A 96 5.07 11.21 -3.77
C GLY A 96 3.84 10.88 -4.60
N ILE A 97 3.28 9.69 -4.35
CA ILE A 97 2.11 9.15 -5.06
C ILE A 97 1.04 8.67 -4.10
N GLY A 98 -0.22 8.93 -4.47
CA GLY A 98 -1.37 8.36 -3.78
C GLY A 98 -1.86 7.09 -4.46
N LEU A 99 -1.93 6.02 -3.69
CA LEU A 99 -2.44 4.72 -4.13
C LEU A 99 -3.76 4.38 -3.43
N MET A 100 -4.66 3.75 -4.16
CA MET A 100 -5.94 3.24 -3.67
C MET A 100 -5.97 1.72 -3.78
N PHE A 101 -6.61 1.04 -2.83
CA PHE A 101 -6.80 -0.41 -2.93
C PHE A 101 -7.66 -0.75 -4.16
N VAL A 102 -7.24 -1.76 -4.92
CA VAL A 102 -8.09 -2.39 -5.94
C VAL A 102 -8.57 -3.75 -5.43
N ASP A 103 -9.87 -3.98 -5.46
CA ASP A 103 -10.44 -5.32 -5.23
C ASP A 103 -10.11 -6.14 -6.49
N GLU A 104 -9.58 -7.36 -6.35
CA GLU A 104 -9.36 -8.29 -7.48
C GLU A 104 -10.70 -8.86 -8.04
N ARG A 105 -11.80 -8.09 -7.99
CA ARG A 105 -13.13 -8.50 -8.44
C ARG A 105 -13.73 -7.58 -9.51
N ASP A 106 -12.88 -6.82 -10.18
CA ASP A 106 -13.23 -6.18 -11.45
C ASP A 106 -12.64 -7.01 -12.60
N GLU A 107 -13.12 -8.25 -12.75
CA GLU A 107 -13.23 -8.98 -14.03
C GLU A 107 -14.42 -9.96 -13.96
#